data_AF-A0A3M2BED8-F1
#
_entry.id   AF-A0A3M2BED8-F1
#
_cell.length_a   1.000
_cell.length_b   1.000
_cell.length_c   1.000
_cell.angle_alpha   90.00
_cell.angle_beta   90.00
_cell.angle_gamma   90.00
#
_symmetry.space_group_name_H-M   'P 1'
#
loop_
_entity.id
_entity.type
_entity.pdbx_description
1 polymer ?
#
loop_
_entity_poly.entity_id
_entity_poly.type
_entity_poly.pdbx_seq_one_letter_code
_entity_poly.pdbx_strand_id
1 'polypeptide(L)'
;MPPRGAQALDDDQLRNVIVYLRSLQDPTAAPVSVEAWNLKVEGGMPETALIELTDHPGHDLFIASCSACHGAGAQGIEGQGLPLATSGFIRGKSDKELITFIKTGRPVWDPSNTIGVDMPPKGGNPAITDEQLQSIVDYLRAVQKEALGS
;
A
#
# COMPACT_ATOMS: atom_id res chain seq x y z
N MET A 1 -0.18 14.49 5.25
CA MET A 1 -0.31 14.61 6.73
C MET A 1 0.70 13.67 7.38
N PRO A 2 1.35 14.05 8.50
CA PRO A 2 2.27 13.15 9.20
C PRO A 2 1.51 11.96 9.83
N PRO A 3 2.12 10.76 9.93
CA PRO A 3 1.44 9.52 10.32
C PRO A 3 1.31 9.33 11.84
N ARG A 4 1.36 10.41 12.63
CA ARG A 4 1.19 10.34 14.09
C ARG A 4 0.16 11.36 14.54
N GLY A 5 -1.09 11.13 14.14
CA GLY A 5 -2.23 11.81 14.73
C GLY A 5 -2.47 11.28 16.15
N ALA A 6 -2.49 12.19 17.13
CA ALA A 6 -3.13 12.06 18.45
C ALA A 6 -2.95 10.72 19.22
N GLN A 7 -1.74 10.13 19.23
CA GLN A 7 -1.49 8.86 19.93
C GLN A 7 -1.50 8.95 21.48
N ALA A 8 -1.77 10.13 22.04
CA ALA A 8 -1.78 10.39 23.49
C ALA A 8 -3.05 11.10 23.97
N LEU A 9 -4.10 11.17 23.14
CA LEU A 9 -5.39 11.73 23.57
C LEU A 9 -6.25 10.62 24.16
N ASP A 10 -6.70 10.82 25.40
CA ASP A 10 -7.81 10.03 25.93
C ASP A 10 -9.15 10.47 25.30
N ASP A 11 -10.22 9.71 25.54
CA ASP A 11 -11.53 9.94 24.94
C ASP A 11 -12.10 11.33 25.25
N ASP A 12 -11.76 11.92 26.40
CA ASP A 12 -12.24 13.23 26.81
C ASP A 12 -11.43 14.35 26.17
N GLN A 13 -10.11 14.16 26.05
CA GLN A 13 -9.24 15.04 25.26
C GLN A 13 -9.62 15.01 23.78
N LEU A 14 -9.97 13.84 23.25
CA LEU A 14 -10.46 13.69 21.87
C LEU A 14 -11.80 14.40 21.69
N ARG A 15 -12.75 14.24 22.62
CA ARG A 15 -14.01 14.99 22.62
C ARG A 15 -13.78 16.49 22.63
N ASN A 16 -12.84 16.99 23.43
CA ASN A 16 -12.52 18.42 23.50
C ASN A 16 -11.91 18.96 22.20
N VAL A 17 -11.05 18.17 21.54
CA VAL A 17 -10.54 18.54 20.21
C VAL A 17 -11.67 18.60 19.18
N ILE A 18 -12.59 17.64 19.19
CA ILE A 18 -13.75 17.64 18.29
C ILE A 18 -14.64 18.86 18.54
N VAL A 19 -14.91 19.22 19.80
CA VAL A 19 -15.69 20.40 20.17
C VAL A 19 -14.99 21.68 19.74
N TYR A 20 -13.68 21.79 19.96
CA TYR A 20 -12.89 22.94 19.53
C TYR A 20 -12.89 23.09 18.01
N LEU A 21 -12.65 22.01 17.26
CA LEU A 21 -12.67 22.03 15.80
C LEU A 21 -14.04 22.41 15.24
N ARG A 22 -15.14 21.94 15.86
CA ARG A 22 -16.50 22.37 15.52
C ARG A 22 -16.76 23.84 15.85
N SER A 23 -16.19 24.36 16.93
CA SER A 23 -16.31 25.78 17.30
C SER A 23 -15.57 26.72 16.35
N LEU A 24 -14.56 26.21 15.63
CA LEU A 24 -13.83 26.96 14.61
C LEU A 24 -14.55 26.98 13.25
N GLN A 25 -15.58 26.15 13.07
CA GLN A 25 -16.40 26.19 11.87
C GLN A 25 -17.40 27.34 11.99
N ASP A 26 -17.51 28.14 10.93
CA ASP A 26 -18.53 29.20 10.83
C ASP A 26 -19.91 28.55 11.02
N PRO A 27 -20.67 28.91 12.07
CA PRO A 27 -21.97 28.30 12.35
C PRO A 27 -23.02 28.62 11.28
N THR A 28 -22.71 29.54 10.35
CA THR A 28 -23.54 29.89 9.19
C THR A 28 -23.11 29.18 7.92
N ALA A 29 -21.94 28.52 7.91
CA ALA A 29 -21.55 27.65 6.81
C ALA A 29 -22.47 26.43 6.79
N ALA A 30 -23.01 26.13 5.61
CA ALA A 30 -23.84 24.95 5.43
C ALA A 30 -23.06 23.69 5.88
N PRO A 31 -23.69 22.76 6.62
CA PRO A 31 -23.03 21.50 6.97
C PRO A 31 -22.64 20.80 5.66
N VAL A 32 -21.34 20.54 5.50
CA VAL A 32 -20.85 19.70 4.41
C VAL A 32 -21.44 18.31 4.60
N SER A 33 -22.28 17.93 3.66
CA SER A 33 -22.92 16.63 3.65
C SER A 33 -21.84 15.55 3.50
N VAL A 34 -22.00 14.44 4.23
CA VAL A 34 -21.11 13.28 4.06
C VAL A 34 -21.32 12.61 2.70
N GLU A 35 -22.45 12.87 2.05
CA GLU A 35 -22.72 12.48 0.68
C GLU A 35 -21.77 13.17 -0.32
N ALA A 36 -21.26 14.36 -0.02
CA ALA A 36 -20.21 15.00 -0.82
C ALA A 36 -18.84 14.28 -0.72
N TRP A 37 -18.67 13.43 0.30
CA TRP A 37 -17.51 12.56 0.49
C TRP A 37 -17.77 11.15 -0.06
N ASN A 38 -19.01 10.86 -0.44
CA ASN A 38 -19.35 9.68 -1.21
C ASN A 38 -18.97 9.94 -2.68
N LEU A 39 -17.66 9.90 -2.96
CA LEU A 39 -17.13 9.80 -4.31
C LEU A 39 -17.87 8.66 -4.99
N LYS A 40 -18.82 8.99 -5.87
CA LYS A 40 -19.22 8.06 -6.92
C LYS A 40 -17.95 7.86 -7.73
N VAL A 41 -17.32 6.71 -7.55
CA VAL A 41 -16.28 6.22 -8.44
C VAL A 41 -16.99 5.90 -9.76
N GLU A 42 -17.31 6.94 -10.53
CA GLU A 42 -17.78 6.76 -11.90
C GLU A 42 -16.58 6.35 -12.75
N GLY A 43 -16.61 5.11 -13.21
CA GLY A 43 -15.43 4.37 -13.63
C GLY A 43 -14.97 3.47 -12.50
N GLY A 44 -15.86 2.55 -12.09
CA GLY A 44 -15.54 1.51 -11.12
C GLY A 44 -14.18 0.93 -11.43
N MET A 45 -13.29 0.93 -10.44
CA MET A 45 -12.11 0.09 -10.49
C MET A 45 -12.61 -1.30 -10.90
N PRO A 46 -12.01 -1.93 -11.92
CA PRO A 46 -12.50 -3.23 -12.35
C PRO A 46 -12.56 -4.13 -11.12
N GLU A 47 -13.63 -4.90 -10.98
CA GLU A 47 -13.94 -5.75 -9.82
C GLU A 47 -12.80 -6.73 -9.47
N THR A 48 -11.81 -6.84 -10.36
CA THR A 48 -10.54 -7.55 -10.21
C THR A 48 -9.43 -6.79 -9.46
N ALA A 49 -9.63 -5.52 -9.07
CA ALA A 49 -8.58 -4.63 -8.55
C ALA A 49 -8.51 -4.51 -7.03
N LEU A 50 -9.46 -5.07 -6.29
CA LEU A 50 -9.40 -5.17 -4.83
C LEU A 50 -9.24 -6.63 -4.45
N ILE A 51 -7.99 -7.08 -4.44
CA ILE A 51 -7.67 -8.34 -3.79
C ILE A 51 -7.83 -8.09 -2.29
N GLU A 52 -8.98 -8.50 -1.73
CA GLU A 52 -9.31 -8.36 -0.31
C GLU A 52 -8.55 -9.38 0.54
N LEU A 53 -7.24 -9.17 0.66
CA LEU A 53 -6.36 -9.92 1.56
C LEU A 53 -5.93 -9.05 2.75
N THR A 54 -6.83 -8.20 3.25
CA THR A 54 -6.54 -7.24 4.32
C THR A 54 -6.16 -7.90 5.65
N ASP A 55 -6.65 -9.11 5.90
CA ASP A 55 -6.34 -9.89 7.11
C ASP A 55 -4.99 -10.62 7.01
N HIS A 56 -4.33 -10.61 5.85
CA HIS A 56 -3.06 -11.30 5.67
C HIS A 56 -1.93 -10.57 6.43
N PRO A 57 -1.07 -11.25 7.21
CA PRO A 57 -0.02 -10.61 8.02
C PRO A 57 0.95 -9.70 7.25
N GLY A 58 1.17 -9.99 5.97
CA GLY A 58 1.99 -9.17 5.07
C GLY A 58 1.29 -7.99 4.38
N HIS A 59 -0.04 -7.88 4.50
CA HIS A 59 -0.82 -6.84 3.81
C HIS A 59 -0.37 -5.44 4.24
N ASP A 60 -0.42 -5.13 5.54
CA ASP A 60 -0.10 -3.79 6.03
C ASP A 60 1.36 -3.39 5.76
N LEU A 61 2.27 -4.37 5.81
CA LEU A 61 3.68 -4.18 5.46
C LEU A 61 3.84 -3.81 3.97
N PHE A 62 3.12 -4.49 3.09
CA PHE A 62 3.08 -4.20 1.67
C PHE A 62 2.45 -2.83 1.38
N ILE A 63 1.32 -2.51 2.02
CA ILE A 63 0.68 -1.20 1.88
C ILE A 63 1.63 -0.09 2.32
N ALA A 64 2.30 -0.24 3.46
CA ALA A 64 3.18 0.78 4.01
C ALA A 64 4.45 1.03 3.17
N SER A 65 4.98 0.01 2.49
CA SER A 65 6.33 0.09 1.90
C SER A 65 6.40 -0.20 0.39
N CYS A 66 5.33 -0.68 -0.24
CA CYS A 66 5.36 -1.16 -1.63
C CYS A 66 4.24 -0.57 -2.48
N SER A 67 3.06 -0.35 -1.89
CA SER A 67 1.85 0.05 -2.64
C SER A 67 1.96 1.39 -3.36
N ALA A 68 2.80 2.31 -2.86
CA ALA A 68 2.99 3.62 -3.47
C ALA A 68 3.49 3.56 -4.92
N CYS A 69 4.28 2.52 -5.27
CA CYS A 69 4.77 2.30 -6.63
C CYS A 69 4.06 1.13 -7.32
N HIS A 70 3.70 0.09 -6.57
CA HIS A 70 3.14 -1.15 -7.13
C HIS A 70 1.62 -1.25 -7.06
N GLY A 71 0.93 -0.23 -6.52
CA GLY A 71 -0.53 -0.23 -6.33
C GLY A 71 -0.97 -1.05 -5.11
N ALA A 72 -2.14 -0.74 -4.55
CA ALA A 72 -2.69 -1.41 -3.35
C ALA A 72 -3.00 -2.89 -3.58
N GLY A 73 -3.52 -3.24 -4.77
CA GLY A 73 -3.75 -4.62 -5.21
C GLY A 73 -2.54 -5.22 -5.95
N ALA A 74 -1.36 -4.61 -5.83
CA ALA A 74 -0.14 -5.01 -6.53
C ALA A 74 -0.27 -5.04 -8.07
N GLN A 75 -1.21 -4.27 -8.63
CA GLN A 75 -1.52 -4.19 -10.06
C GLN A 75 -0.50 -3.37 -10.89
N GLY A 76 0.47 -2.73 -10.23
CA GLY A 76 1.42 -1.83 -10.85
C GLY A 76 0.86 -0.43 -11.07
N ILE A 77 1.75 0.55 -11.16
CA ILE A 77 1.41 1.92 -11.53
C ILE A 77 2.33 2.33 -12.68
N GLU A 78 1.75 2.75 -13.79
CA GLU A 78 2.49 3.13 -14.99
C GLU A 78 3.54 4.21 -14.68
N GLY A 79 4.76 4.02 -15.16
CA GLY A 79 5.89 4.91 -14.91
C GLY A 79 6.45 4.92 -13.47
N GLN A 80 5.91 4.09 -12.56
CA GLN A 80 6.38 4.02 -11.17
C GLN A 80 6.79 2.60 -10.74
N GLY A 81 5.96 1.60 -10.99
CA GLY A 81 6.23 0.24 -10.55
C GLY A 81 5.51 -0.82 -11.38
N LEU A 82 6.21 -1.91 -11.65
CA LEU A 82 5.67 -3.02 -12.43
C LEU A 82 4.51 -3.74 -11.71
N PRO A 83 3.57 -4.36 -12.45
CA PRO A 83 2.54 -5.22 -11.87
C PRO A 83 3.18 -6.42 -11.18
N LEU A 84 2.85 -6.65 -9.91
CA LEU A 84 3.36 -7.78 -9.13
C LEU A 84 2.36 -8.93 -9.11
N ALA A 85 1.05 -8.63 -9.06
CA ALA A 85 -0.03 -9.61 -9.03
C ALA A 85 0.01 -10.60 -10.20
N THR A 86 0.42 -10.14 -11.38
CA THR A 86 0.53 -10.99 -12.59
C THR A 86 1.98 -11.24 -13.01
N SER A 87 2.96 -10.84 -12.20
CA SER A 87 4.39 -10.92 -12.53
C SER A 87 4.93 -12.35 -12.68
N GLY A 88 5.42 -12.68 -13.88
CA GLY A 88 6.18 -13.90 -14.12
C GLY A 88 7.52 -13.95 -13.39
N PHE A 89 8.13 -12.78 -13.12
CA PHE A 89 9.38 -12.70 -12.35
C PHE A 89 9.19 -13.16 -10.90
N ILE A 90 8.09 -12.76 -10.26
CA ILE A 90 7.77 -13.22 -8.90
C ILE A 90 7.46 -14.71 -8.90
N ARG A 91 6.63 -15.19 -9.83
CA ARG A 91 6.28 -16.62 -9.92
C ARG A 91 7.50 -17.52 -10.18
N GLY A 92 8.44 -17.05 -10.99
CA GLY A 92 9.61 -17.82 -11.38
C GLY A 92 10.73 -17.88 -10.34
N LYS A 93 10.55 -17.28 -9.16
CA LYS A 93 11.55 -17.26 -8.08
C LYS A 93 11.06 -17.99 -6.86
N SER A 94 11.97 -18.62 -6.12
CA SER A 94 11.71 -19.07 -4.76
C SER A 94 11.54 -17.90 -3.80
N ASP A 95 10.91 -18.13 -2.64
CA ASP A 95 10.69 -17.08 -1.65
C ASP A 95 12.01 -16.51 -1.13
N LYS A 96 13.02 -17.37 -0.93
CA LYS A 96 14.37 -16.94 -0.52
C LYS A 96 15.03 -16.01 -1.55
N GLU A 97 14.87 -16.30 -2.84
CA GLU A 97 15.39 -15.44 -3.91
C GLU A 97 14.64 -14.11 -3.96
N LEU A 98 13.32 -14.11 -3.72
CA LEU A 98 12.54 -12.88 -3.64
C LEU A 98 12.93 -12.03 -2.44
N ILE A 99 13.08 -12.62 -1.26
CA ILE A 99 13.55 -11.91 -0.06
C ILE A 99 14.92 -11.28 -0.34
N THR A 100 15.85 -12.05 -0.93
CA THR A 100 17.18 -11.53 -1.31
C THR A 100 17.06 -10.37 -2.28
N PHE A 101 16.22 -10.49 -3.31
CA PHE A 101 15.97 -9.43 -4.28
C PHE A 101 15.37 -8.17 -3.63
N ILE A 102 14.38 -8.32 -2.76
CA ILE A 102 13.74 -7.19 -2.05
C ILE A 102 14.76 -6.52 -1.12
N LYS A 103 15.64 -7.28 -0.46
CA LYS A 103 16.70 -6.73 0.41
C LYS A 103 17.69 -5.85 -0.35
N THR A 104 17.99 -6.17 -1.60
CA THR A 104 18.94 -5.40 -2.42
C THR A 104 18.27 -4.35 -3.28
N GLY A 105 17.01 -4.54 -3.65
CA GLY A 105 16.35 -3.73 -4.66
C GLY A 105 16.91 -3.96 -6.07
N ARG A 106 16.53 -3.07 -6.99
CA ARG A 106 17.06 -2.99 -8.35
C ARG A 106 17.28 -1.51 -8.72
N PRO A 107 18.53 -1.07 -8.88
CA PRO A 107 18.79 0.33 -9.18
C PRO A 107 18.46 0.71 -10.62
N VAL A 108 18.39 2.01 -10.90
CA VAL A 108 18.14 2.55 -12.26
C VAL A 108 19.17 2.11 -13.31
N TRP A 109 20.40 1.86 -12.90
CA TRP A 109 21.50 1.46 -13.81
C TRP A 109 21.62 -0.06 -13.99
N ASP A 110 20.79 -0.87 -13.31
CA ASP A 110 20.79 -2.32 -13.50
C ASP A 110 20.33 -2.64 -14.94
N PRO A 111 21.07 -3.44 -15.71
CA PRO A 111 20.72 -3.75 -17.11
C PRO A 111 19.39 -4.51 -17.24
N SER A 112 18.91 -5.14 -16.15
CA SER A 112 17.62 -5.81 -16.09
C SER A 112 16.49 -4.88 -15.63
N ASN A 113 16.75 -3.59 -15.37
CA ASN A 113 15.70 -2.62 -15.09
C ASN A 113 15.00 -2.23 -16.39
N THR A 114 13.73 -2.60 -16.54
CA THR A 114 12.97 -2.44 -17.78
C THR A 114 12.21 -1.12 -17.88
N ILE A 115 12.05 -0.39 -16.78
CA ILE A 115 11.27 0.86 -16.73
C ILE A 115 12.10 2.09 -16.35
N GLY A 116 13.38 1.91 -16.00
CA GLY A 116 14.27 3.01 -15.64
C GLY A 116 13.94 3.66 -14.30
N VAL A 117 13.17 2.98 -13.44
CA VAL A 117 12.78 3.46 -12.10
C VAL A 117 13.52 2.66 -11.03
N ASP A 118 14.03 3.34 -10.02
CA ASP A 118 14.73 2.72 -8.89
C ASP A 118 13.74 1.91 -8.04
N MET A 119 14.03 0.63 -7.80
CA MET A 119 13.41 -0.13 -6.73
C MET A 119 14.40 -0.17 -5.56
N PRO A 120 14.25 0.71 -4.54
CA PRO A 120 15.20 0.76 -3.44
C PRO A 120 15.18 -0.51 -2.58
N PRO A 121 16.28 -0.83 -1.88
CA PRO A 121 16.32 -1.87 -0.84
C PRO A 121 15.11 -1.78 0.09
N LYS A 122 14.41 -2.91 0.26
CA LYS A 122 13.23 -3.07 1.13
C LYS A 122 12.13 -2.03 0.87
N GLY A 123 11.96 -1.59 -0.39
CA GLY A 123 10.97 -0.57 -0.75
C GLY A 123 11.26 0.79 -0.11
N GLY A 124 12.52 1.06 0.24
CA GLY A 124 12.93 2.30 0.92
C GLY A 124 12.73 2.28 2.44
N ASN A 125 12.31 1.14 3.01
CA ASN A 125 12.12 0.99 4.44
C ASN A 125 13.21 0.09 5.05
N PRO A 126 14.33 0.66 5.56
CA PRO A 126 15.43 -0.13 6.09
C PRO A 126 15.07 -0.95 7.34
N ALA A 127 13.98 -0.57 8.04
CA ALA A 127 13.56 -1.19 9.29
C ALA A 127 12.83 -2.54 9.10
N ILE A 128 12.45 -2.91 7.88
CA ILE A 128 11.77 -4.20 7.62
C ILE A 128 12.72 -5.35 7.96
N THR A 129 12.31 -6.27 8.82
CA THR A 129 13.10 -7.47 9.19
C THR A 129 12.96 -8.59 8.15
N ASP A 130 13.79 -9.63 8.24
CA ASP A 130 13.70 -10.76 7.32
C ASP A 130 12.38 -11.54 7.49
N GLU A 131 11.82 -11.60 8.71
CA GLU A 131 10.51 -12.20 9.00
C GLU A 131 9.36 -11.37 8.40
N GLN A 132 9.47 -10.04 8.44
CA GLN A 132 8.52 -9.16 7.80
C GLN A 132 8.60 -9.24 6.27
N LEU A 133 9.81 -9.41 5.72
CA LEU A 133 9.98 -9.67 4.29
C LEU A 133 9.36 -11.02 3.87
N GLN A 134 9.50 -12.06 4.69
CA GLN A 134 8.81 -13.32 4.46
C GLN A 134 7.29 -13.10 4.42
N SER A 135 6.73 -12.37 5.39
CA SER A 135 5.29 -12.04 5.42
C SER A 135 4.82 -11.29 4.16
N ILE A 136 5.62 -10.35 3.65
CA ILE A 136 5.35 -9.64 2.38
C ILE A 136 5.39 -10.61 1.20
N VAL A 137 6.36 -11.53 1.15
CA VAL A 137 6.45 -12.52 0.07
C VAL A 137 5.24 -13.46 0.11
N ASP A 138 4.86 -13.95 1.28
CA ASP A 138 3.67 -14.78 1.47
C ASP A 138 2.40 -14.05 1.00
N TYR A 139 2.30 -12.76 1.33
CA TYR A 139 1.22 -11.90 0.85
C TYR A 139 1.22 -11.82 -0.68
N LEU A 140 2.37 -11.57 -1.30
CA LEU A 140 2.48 -11.55 -2.75
C LEU A 140 2.09 -12.89 -3.38
N ARG A 141 2.39 -14.04 -2.75
CA ARG A 141 1.92 -15.34 -3.23
C ARG A 141 0.40 -15.44 -3.22
N ALA A 142 -0.23 -15.03 -2.11
CA ALA A 142 -1.68 -15.02 -2.00
C ALA A 142 -2.31 -14.05 -3.03
N VAL A 143 -1.74 -12.87 -3.23
CA VAL A 143 -2.17 -11.92 -4.26
C VAL A 143 -2.08 -12.53 -5.66
N GLN A 144 -0.99 -13.22 -6.00
CA GLN A 144 -0.86 -13.87 -7.30
C GLN A 144 -1.87 -15.02 -7.49
N LYS A 145 -2.20 -15.71 -6.40
CA LYS A 145 -3.19 -16.78 -6.39
C LYS A 145 -4.57 -16.25 -6.77
N GLU A 146 -5.02 -15.20 -6.07
CA GLU A 146 -6.31 -14.55 -6.35
C GLU A 146 -6.34 -13.92 -7.75
N ALA A 147 -5.27 -13.21 -8.15
CA ALA A 147 -5.19 -12.55 -9.45
C ALA A 147 -5.23 -13.50 -10.66
N LEU A 148 -4.78 -14.74 -10.47
CA LEU A 148 -4.68 -15.75 -11.55
C LEU A 148 -5.75 -16.84 -11.43
N GLY A 149 -6.61 -16.79 -10.40
CA GLY A 149 -7.70 -17.75 -10.18
C GLY A 149 -7.24 -19.20 -10.01
N SER A 150 -6.10 -19.44 -9.37
CA SER A 150 -5.47 -20.78 -9.23
C SER A 150 -5.45 -21.30 -7.80
#